data_AF-A0A2E3I2G4-F1
#
_entry.id   AF-A0A2E3I2G4-F1
#
_cell.length_a   1.000
_cell.length_b   1.000
_cell.length_c   1.000
_cell.angle_alpha   90.00
_cell.angle_beta   90.00
_cell.angle_gamma   90.00
#
_symmetry.space_group_name_H-M   'P 1'
#
loop_
_entity.id
_entity.type
_entity.pdbx_description
1 polymer ?
#
loop_
_entity_poly.entity_id
_entity_poly.type
_entity_poly.pdbx_seq_one_letter_code
_entity_poly.pdbx_strand_id
1 'polypeptide(L)'
;MIFRNSFCLIISFSILCASLLLSDTLYADNHNLTGTSDGKNGQKNVNVGKTGSDFIQGSAQRGPVKVSVTLHPAKPIIGDILTLTLEVSAEEGVELLMPEFGQSMERFNIVDFVPRKSIDNDGRSLATHRYRLQTPSSGPQAIPPLMIEFVDRRPGNRLAPEGEDAYEILTERLEFNVESVVPTGAANEMKAPLRELAPLGVGKSKLWIGLISVLVLSLLGFPFAWKIWRKNRILSRRRSAFDIAYSRLNKLRLGPNPEADEVSTFFVELSDIVRHYLEDRFNLHAPELTTEEFLEVAATSPDLTLEHKSFLQEFLRQADQVKFAKYIPDTESINKALRSATNFIEQTKQDAPLLDESSASESLNIRGKSGLKSTLNPVSGEETIVSKGEKGMGYD
;
A
#
# COMPACT_ATOMS: atom_id res chain seq x y z
N MET A 1 23.53 -21.63 -34.36
CA MET A 1 22.23 -21.76 -35.05
C MET A 1 21.13 -22.23 -34.07
N ILE A 2 21.00 -21.59 -32.90
CA ILE A 2 20.06 -22.02 -31.81
C ILE A 2 19.17 -20.88 -31.29
N PHE A 3 19.41 -19.62 -31.71
CA PHE A 3 18.71 -18.46 -31.15
C PHE A 3 17.41 -18.03 -31.86
N ARG A 4 16.90 -18.82 -32.82
CA ARG A 4 15.75 -18.41 -33.65
C ARG A 4 14.40 -19.05 -33.23
N ASN A 5 14.40 -19.98 -32.27
CA ASN A 5 13.18 -20.72 -31.89
C ASN A 5 12.37 -20.15 -30.71
N SER A 6 12.94 -19.29 -29.85
CA SER A 6 12.19 -18.72 -28.72
C SER A 6 11.26 -17.56 -29.10
N PHE A 7 11.45 -16.97 -30.28
CA PHE A 7 10.63 -15.83 -30.72
C PHE A 7 9.29 -16.23 -31.35
N CYS A 8 9.17 -17.46 -31.87
CA CYS A 8 7.89 -17.96 -32.41
C CYS A 8 6.91 -18.43 -31.33
N LEU A 9 7.40 -18.97 -30.20
CA LEU A 9 6.50 -19.55 -29.18
C LEU A 9 5.68 -18.49 -28.43
N ILE A 10 6.19 -17.26 -28.32
CA ILE A 10 5.53 -16.15 -27.61
C ILE A 10 4.44 -15.50 -28.49
N ILE A 11 4.58 -15.55 -29.81
CA ILE A 11 3.62 -14.96 -30.75
C ILE A 11 2.41 -15.89 -30.95
N SER A 12 2.59 -17.21 -30.86
CA SER A 12 1.48 -18.18 -30.97
C SER A 12 0.54 -18.21 -29.75
N PHE A 13 1.00 -17.82 -28.56
CA PHE A 13 0.16 -17.81 -27.36
C PHE A 13 -0.77 -16.58 -27.28
N SER A 14 -0.41 -15.49 -27.96
CA SER A 14 -1.21 -14.26 -27.97
C SER A 14 -2.38 -14.28 -28.97
N ILE A 15 -2.38 -15.22 -29.91
CA ILE A 15 -3.45 -15.38 -30.92
C ILE A 15 -4.54 -16.35 -30.44
N LEU A 16 -4.25 -17.25 -29.49
CA LEU A 16 -5.22 -18.22 -28.99
C LEU A 16 -6.13 -17.67 -27.86
N CYS A 17 -5.76 -16.54 -27.24
CA CYS A 17 -6.52 -15.95 -26.13
C CYS A 17 -7.59 -14.93 -26.59
N ALA A 18 -7.60 -14.56 -27.88
CA ALA A 18 -8.55 -13.58 -28.43
C ALA A 18 -9.85 -14.21 -28.98
N SER A 19 -9.99 -15.54 -28.94
CA SER A 19 -11.10 -16.26 -29.60
C SER A 19 -12.15 -16.85 -28.64
N LEU A 20 -12.07 -16.56 -27.33
CA LEU A 20 -12.90 -17.21 -26.29
C LEU A 20 -13.84 -16.27 -25.53
N LEU A 21 -14.07 -15.04 -26.02
CA LEU A 21 -14.97 -14.07 -25.37
C LEU A 21 -16.08 -13.56 -26.31
N LEU A 22 -16.65 -14.46 -27.13
CA LEU A 22 -17.74 -14.12 -28.07
C LEU A 22 -18.75 -15.26 -28.28
N SER A 23 -19.29 -15.83 -27.20
CA SER A 23 -20.51 -16.68 -27.12
C SER A 23 -20.76 -16.82 -25.60
N ASP A 24 -21.88 -16.53 -24.95
CA ASP A 24 -23.29 -16.72 -25.27
C ASP A 24 -24.15 -15.79 -24.39
N THR A 25 -25.08 -15.06 -25.00
CA THR A 25 -26.27 -14.52 -24.34
C THR A 25 -27.46 -14.82 -25.24
N LEU A 26 -28.20 -15.89 -24.96
CA LEU A 26 -29.59 -16.13 -25.36
C LEU A 26 -30.01 -17.55 -24.95
N TYR A 27 -30.78 -17.69 -23.87
CA TYR A 27 -31.84 -18.71 -23.80
C TYR A 27 -32.82 -18.35 -22.68
N ALA A 28 -34.04 -18.00 -23.08
CA ALA A 28 -35.21 -17.98 -22.22
C ALA A 28 -35.91 -19.33 -22.38
N ASP A 29 -36.37 -19.94 -21.29
CA ASP A 29 -37.49 -20.87 -21.39
C ASP A 29 -38.32 -20.94 -20.12
N ASN A 30 -39.62 -20.95 -20.33
CA ASN A 30 -40.67 -20.95 -19.33
C ASN A 30 -40.88 -22.37 -18.80
N HIS A 31 -41.05 -22.53 -17.49
CA HIS A 31 -41.85 -23.63 -16.98
C HIS A 31 -42.80 -23.16 -15.88
N ASN A 32 -44.06 -23.02 -16.30
CA ASN A 32 -45.25 -23.10 -15.47
C ASN A 32 -45.27 -24.46 -14.76
N LEU A 33 -45.39 -24.45 -13.43
CA LEU A 33 -45.90 -25.59 -12.67
C LEU A 33 -47.00 -25.11 -11.73
N THR A 34 -48.21 -25.47 -12.13
CA THR A 34 -49.43 -25.46 -11.35
C THR A 34 -49.28 -26.36 -10.12
N GLY A 35 -49.50 -25.79 -8.94
CA GLY A 35 -49.61 -26.51 -7.67
C GLY A 35 -50.80 -25.97 -6.90
N THR A 36 -51.93 -26.65 -7.02
CA THR A 36 -53.14 -26.49 -6.22
C THR A 36 -52.87 -26.74 -4.74
N SER A 37 -53.35 -25.86 -3.85
CA SER A 37 -53.82 -26.30 -2.54
C SER A 37 -54.96 -25.40 -2.05
N ASP A 38 -56.05 -26.09 -1.76
CA ASP A 38 -57.34 -25.67 -1.24
C ASP A 38 -57.22 -25.26 0.24
N GLY A 39 -58.09 -24.36 0.72
CA GLY A 39 -57.99 -23.84 2.09
C GLY A 39 -58.93 -22.72 2.47
N LYS A 40 -60.24 -23.00 2.40
CA LYS A 40 -61.37 -22.38 3.11
C LYS A 40 -61.10 -21.33 4.23
N ASN A 41 -61.96 -20.31 4.18
CA ASN A 41 -62.87 -19.82 5.24
C ASN A 41 -62.60 -18.42 5.82
N GLY A 42 -63.69 -17.66 5.98
CA GLY A 42 -63.81 -16.66 7.03
C GLY A 42 -64.04 -15.22 6.60
N GLN A 43 -65.22 -14.94 6.03
CA GLN A 43 -65.83 -13.60 6.15
C GLN A 43 -65.89 -13.19 7.62
N LYS A 44 -65.33 -12.02 7.97
CA LYS A 44 -65.83 -11.21 9.08
C LYS A 44 -65.99 -9.77 8.60
N ASN A 45 -67.25 -9.38 8.47
CA ASN A 45 -67.71 -8.05 8.13
C ASN A 45 -67.23 -7.06 9.20
N VAL A 46 -66.42 -6.08 8.81
CA VAL A 46 -66.15 -4.90 9.63
C VAL A 46 -67.19 -3.85 9.26
N ASN A 47 -68.17 -3.67 10.14
CA ASN A 47 -69.07 -2.52 10.10
C ASN A 47 -68.30 -1.28 10.57
N VAL A 48 -67.67 -0.56 9.65
CA VAL A 48 -67.20 0.80 9.92
C VAL A 48 -68.42 1.72 9.79
N GLY A 49 -68.94 2.15 10.93
CA GLY A 49 -69.94 3.22 10.99
C GLY A 49 -69.37 4.50 10.39
N LYS A 50 -69.77 4.79 9.14
CA LYS A 50 -69.55 6.08 8.48
C LYS A 50 -70.35 7.16 9.23
N THR A 51 -69.65 7.96 10.03
CA THR A 51 -70.07 9.32 10.36
C THR A 51 -68.81 10.17 10.30
N GLY A 52 -68.86 11.32 9.62
CA GLY A 52 -67.70 12.18 9.38
C GLY A 52 -67.18 12.81 10.67
N SER A 53 -66.39 12.07 11.43
CA SER A 53 -65.63 12.58 12.57
C SER A 53 -64.19 12.83 12.13
N ASP A 54 -63.71 14.06 12.33
CA ASP A 54 -62.30 14.44 12.16
C ASP A 54 -61.35 13.76 13.17
N PHE A 55 -61.83 12.73 13.86
CA PHE A 55 -61.14 12.01 14.93
C PHE A 55 -61.44 10.52 14.94
N ILE A 56 -60.51 9.78 15.52
CA ILE A 56 -60.63 8.36 15.83
C ILE A 56 -60.85 8.26 17.34
N GLN A 57 -61.87 7.51 17.77
CA GLN A 57 -62.19 7.34 19.19
C GLN A 57 -62.24 5.86 19.55
N GLY A 58 -61.70 5.53 20.72
CA GLY A 58 -61.89 4.27 21.42
C GLY A 58 -62.49 4.53 22.80
N SER A 59 -63.18 3.54 23.34
CA SER A 59 -63.67 3.60 24.71
C SER A 59 -63.63 2.23 25.36
N ALA A 60 -63.29 2.19 26.63
CA ALA A 60 -63.35 0.99 27.45
C ALA A 60 -64.12 1.31 28.74
N GLN A 61 -64.85 0.35 29.27
CA GLN A 61 -65.54 0.50 30.55
C GLN A 61 -65.33 -0.76 31.40
N ARG A 62 -64.95 -0.57 32.66
CA ARG A 62 -64.80 -1.64 33.65
C ARG A 62 -65.35 -1.16 34.98
N GLY A 63 -66.48 -1.73 35.40
CA GLY A 63 -67.16 -1.34 36.64
C GLY A 63 -67.48 0.17 36.67
N PRO A 64 -67.07 0.91 37.72
CA PRO A 64 -67.36 2.32 37.89
C PRO A 64 -66.47 3.27 37.07
N VAL A 65 -65.53 2.73 36.28
CA VAL A 65 -64.58 3.53 35.50
C VAL A 65 -64.88 3.40 34.01
N LYS A 66 -65.02 4.55 33.35
CA LYS A 66 -65.16 4.69 31.91
C LYS A 66 -63.97 5.46 31.36
N VAL A 67 -63.31 4.89 30.36
CA VAL A 67 -62.16 5.48 29.67
C VAL A 67 -62.55 5.77 28.23
N SER A 68 -62.20 6.94 27.73
CA SER A 68 -62.28 7.28 26.32
C SER A 68 -60.94 7.84 25.84
N VAL A 69 -60.53 7.43 24.65
CA VAL A 69 -59.34 7.92 23.98
C VAL A 69 -59.77 8.50 22.65
N THR A 70 -59.40 9.74 22.37
CA THR A 70 -59.67 10.42 21.11
C THR A 70 -58.36 10.85 20.45
N LEU A 71 -58.25 10.65 19.15
CA LEU A 71 -57.09 11.01 18.34
C LEU A 71 -57.51 11.94 17.19
N HIS A 72 -56.87 13.11 17.12
CA HIS A 72 -57.09 14.10 16.07
C HIS A 72 -55.79 14.43 15.32
N PRO A 73 -55.81 14.63 13.99
CA PRO A 73 -56.90 14.33 13.05
C PRO A 73 -57.05 12.83 12.74
N ALA A 74 -58.21 12.39 12.25
CA ALA A 74 -58.46 10.99 11.86
C ALA A 74 -57.61 10.51 10.66
N LYS A 75 -57.20 11.44 9.79
CA LYS A 75 -56.36 11.18 8.62
C LYS A 75 -55.15 12.11 8.65
N PRO A 76 -54.13 11.80 9.47
CA PRO A 76 -52.95 12.64 9.56
C PRO A 76 -52.09 12.49 8.31
N ILE A 77 -51.40 13.57 7.98
CA ILE A 77 -50.38 13.62 6.94
C ILE A 77 -48.99 13.58 7.60
N ILE A 78 -47.97 13.09 6.88
CA ILE A 78 -46.59 13.11 7.37
C ILE A 78 -46.15 14.54 7.72
N GLY A 79 -45.77 14.75 8.98
CA GLY A 79 -45.41 16.06 9.53
C GLY A 79 -46.49 16.71 10.41
N ASP A 80 -47.73 16.22 10.38
CA ASP A 80 -48.80 16.70 11.25
C ASP A 80 -48.54 16.34 12.73
N ILE A 81 -49.05 17.20 13.61
CA ILE A 81 -49.07 16.95 15.06
C ILE A 81 -50.39 16.28 15.41
N LEU A 82 -50.32 15.04 15.88
CA LEU A 82 -51.45 14.28 16.40
C LEU A 82 -51.77 14.72 17.83
N THR A 83 -53.03 14.97 18.13
CA THR A 83 -53.51 15.24 19.49
C THR A 83 -54.28 14.05 20.02
N LEU A 84 -53.70 13.35 21.00
CA LEU A 84 -54.34 12.23 21.71
C LEU A 84 -54.90 12.74 23.04
N THR A 85 -56.21 12.63 23.26
CA THR A 85 -56.86 13.00 24.51
C THR A 85 -57.41 11.74 25.18
N LEU A 86 -56.84 11.40 26.34
CA LEU A 86 -57.34 10.36 27.24
C LEU A 86 -58.24 11.02 28.28
N GLU A 87 -59.50 10.60 28.34
CA GLU A 87 -60.47 11.00 29.35
C GLU A 87 -60.89 9.79 30.17
N VAL A 88 -60.76 9.88 31.48
CA VAL A 88 -61.14 8.83 32.42
C VAL A 88 -62.15 9.41 33.40
N SER A 89 -63.35 8.85 33.41
CA SER A 89 -64.43 9.19 34.35
C SER A 89 -64.61 8.04 35.33
N ALA A 90 -64.60 8.36 36.62
CA ALA A 90 -64.85 7.40 37.70
C ALA A 90 -65.97 7.90 38.64
N GLU A 91 -66.76 6.97 39.16
CA GLU A 91 -67.78 7.28 40.18
C GLU A 91 -67.16 7.76 41.51
N GLU A 92 -67.96 8.43 42.34
CA GLU A 92 -67.53 8.92 43.65
C GLU A 92 -67.00 7.78 44.54
N GLY A 93 -65.86 7.99 45.22
CA GLY A 93 -65.21 6.96 46.03
C GLY A 93 -64.29 6.01 45.27
N VAL A 94 -64.06 6.24 43.97
CA VAL A 94 -63.08 5.49 43.17
C VAL A 94 -61.83 6.36 42.95
N GLU A 95 -60.67 5.83 43.31
CA GLU A 95 -59.38 6.49 43.12
C GLU A 95 -58.74 6.05 41.79
N LEU A 96 -58.37 7.02 40.96
CA LEU A 96 -57.76 6.78 39.64
C LEU A 96 -56.23 6.92 39.70
N LEU A 97 -55.53 5.88 39.26
CA LEU A 97 -54.09 5.83 39.05
C LEU A 97 -53.82 5.92 37.54
N MET A 98 -53.47 7.13 37.09
CA MET A 98 -53.18 7.39 35.68
C MET A 98 -51.78 6.87 35.32
N PRO A 99 -51.57 6.28 34.13
CA PRO A 99 -50.28 5.70 33.78
C PRO A 99 -49.18 6.77 33.58
N GLU A 100 -47.91 6.38 33.76
CA GLU A 100 -46.75 7.20 33.43
C GLU A 100 -46.44 7.09 31.93
N PHE A 101 -46.83 8.11 31.16
CA PHE A 101 -46.96 8.04 29.69
C PHE A 101 -45.66 7.97 28.86
N GLY A 102 -44.51 7.64 29.47
CA GLY A 102 -43.23 7.49 28.78
C GLY A 102 -42.95 6.08 28.22
N GLN A 103 -43.48 5.02 28.82
CA GLN A 103 -43.01 3.65 28.54
C GLN A 103 -43.75 2.94 27.40
N SER A 104 -45.03 3.28 27.14
CA SER A 104 -45.84 2.58 26.13
C SER A 104 -45.79 3.21 24.74
N MET A 105 -45.21 4.40 24.60
CA MET A 105 -45.31 5.27 23.41
C MET A 105 -43.95 5.62 22.80
N GLU A 106 -42.94 4.75 22.96
CA GLU A 106 -41.55 4.96 22.47
C GLU A 106 -41.45 5.31 20.97
N ARG A 107 -42.47 4.96 20.18
CA ARG A 107 -42.52 5.23 18.73
C ARG A 107 -43.03 6.62 18.37
N PHE A 108 -43.49 7.42 19.33
CA PHE A 108 -44.01 8.78 19.12
C PHE A 108 -43.20 9.80 19.90
N ASN A 109 -42.89 10.93 19.28
CA ASN A 109 -42.27 12.06 19.99
C ASN A 109 -43.36 12.82 20.77
N ILE A 110 -43.23 12.90 22.10
CA ILE A 110 -44.18 13.60 22.97
C ILE A 110 -43.76 15.07 23.08
N VAL A 111 -44.57 15.97 22.53
CA VAL A 111 -44.26 17.40 22.43
C VAL A 111 -44.75 18.19 23.66
N ASP A 112 -45.86 17.79 24.28
CA ASP A 112 -46.48 18.50 25.41
C ASP A 112 -47.42 17.58 26.21
N PHE A 113 -47.56 17.83 27.52
CA PHE A 113 -48.41 17.08 28.45
C PHE A 113 -49.11 18.01 29.44
N VAL A 114 -50.45 17.98 29.45
CA VAL A 114 -51.28 18.79 30.37
C VAL A 114 -52.27 17.88 31.11
N PRO A 115 -52.02 17.51 32.37
CA PRO A 115 -52.97 16.78 33.20
C PRO A 115 -54.02 17.74 33.78
N ARG A 116 -55.29 17.38 33.66
CA ARG A 116 -56.40 18.10 34.31
C ARG A 116 -57.25 17.10 35.10
N LYS A 117 -57.44 17.37 36.39
CA LYS A 117 -58.42 16.68 37.23
C LYS A 117 -59.55 17.64 37.54
N SER A 118 -60.79 17.20 37.37
CA SER A 118 -62.00 17.94 37.70
C SER A 118 -63.01 16.98 38.33
N ILE A 119 -63.92 17.52 39.11
CA ILE A 119 -65.12 16.79 39.55
C ILE A 119 -66.27 17.29 38.68
N ASP A 120 -67.01 16.38 38.07
CA ASP A 120 -68.20 16.71 37.26
C ASP A 120 -69.39 17.09 38.17
N ASN A 121 -70.44 17.69 37.62
CA ASN A 121 -71.65 18.09 38.35
C ASN A 121 -72.35 16.90 39.05
N ASP A 122 -72.10 15.68 38.58
CA ASP A 122 -72.60 14.42 39.14
C ASP A 122 -71.67 13.82 40.23
N GLY A 123 -70.68 14.56 40.73
CA GLY A 123 -69.73 14.08 41.76
C GLY A 123 -68.66 13.10 41.26
N ARG A 124 -68.64 12.83 39.94
CA ARG A 124 -67.68 11.91 39.30
C ARG A 124 -66.31 12.55 39.15
N SER A 125 -65.26 11.78 39.39
CA SER A 125 -63.87 12.20 39.14
C SER A 125 -63.57 12.08 37.65
N LEU A 126 -63.23 13.20 37.01
CA LEU A 126 -62.83 13.29 35.61
C LEU A 126 -61.35 13.64 35.51
N ALA A 127 -60.55 12.73 34.96
CA ALA A 127 -59.15 12.95 34.64
C ALA A 127 -58.97 13.04 33.11
N THR A 128 -58.41 14.15 32.64
CA THR A 128 -58.14 14.39 31.22
C THR A 128 -56.64 14.59 31.02
N HIS A 129 -56.05 13.77 30.15
CA HIS A 129 -54.65 13.88 29.74
C HIS A 129 -54.57 14.11 28.23
N ARG A 130 -53.90 15.18 27.82
CA ARG A 130 -53.71 15.51 26.40
C ARG A 130 -52.25 15.40 25.99
N TYR A 131 -51.98 14.66 24.92
CA TYR A 131 -50.66 14.44 24.35
C TYR A 131 -50.59 15.00 22.94
N ARG A 132 -49.47 15.63 22.62
CA ARG A 132 -49.11 16.03 21.26
C ARG A 132 -48.04 15.08 20.75
N LEU A 133 -48.37 14.30 19.73
CA LEU A 133 -47.55 13.22 19.19
C LEU A 133 -47.11 13.56 17.76
N GLN A 134 -45.89 13.17 17.39
CA GLN A 134 -45.40 13.23 16.01
C GLN A 134 -45.08 11.81 15.50
N THR A 135 -45.52 11.51 14.27
CA THR A 135 -45.28 10.21 13.62
C THR A 135 -43.95 10.24 12.85
N PRO A 136 -43.08 9.22 12.99
CA PRO A 136 -41.78 9.19 12.31
C PRO A 136 -41.86 8.84 10.81
N SER A 137 -42.92 8.16 10.35
CA SER A 137 -43.05 7.70 8.96
C SER A 137 -44.51 7.61 8.49
N SER A 138 -44.72 7.79 7.18
CA SER A 138 -46.01 7.55 6.51
C SER A 138 -46.36 6.05 6.48
N GLY A 139 -47.65 5.73 6.38
CA GLY A 139 -48.15 4.35 6.34
C GLY A 139 -48.99 3.96 7.57
N PRO A 140 -49.28 2.66 7.76
CA PRO A 140 -50.13 2.18 8.84
C PRO A 140 -49.43 2.33 10.20
N GLN A 141 -50.12 2.96 11.14
CA GLN A 141 -49.67 3.18 12.52
C GLN A 141 -50.77 2.77 13.50
N ALA A 142 -50.40 2.57 14.76
CA ALA A 142 -51.36 2.27 15.81
C ALA A 142 -50.93 2.87 17.16
N ILE A 143 -51.91 3.35 17.92
CA ILE A 143 -51.77 3.65 19.34
C ILE A 143 -52.00 2.33 20.10
N PRO A 144 -51.02 1.87 20.89
CA PRO A 144 -51.17 0.66 21.69
C PRO A 144 -52.23 0.86 22.80
N PRO A 145 -52.82 -0.24 23.31
CA PRO A 145 -53.64 -0.22 24.51
C PRO A 145 -52.94 0.49 25.67
N LEU A 146 -53.61 1.47 26.27
CA LEU A 146 -53.16 2.20 27.45
C LEU A 146 -53.77 1.54 28.68
N MET A 147 -52.95 1.27 29.69
CA MET A 147 -53.39 0.69 30.96
C MET A 147 -53.67 1.79 31.96
N ILE A 148 -54.87 1.78 32.56
CA ILE A 148 -55.24 2.68 33.65
C ILE A 148 -55.56 1.79 34.85
N GLU A 149 -55.07 2.16 36.02
CA GLU A 149 -55.32 1.46 37.26
C GLU A 149 -56.33 2.23 38.11
N PHE A 150 -57.18 1.54 38.87
CA PHE A 150 -58.09 2.19 39.80
C PHE A 150 -58.35 1.34 41.05
N VAL A 151 -58.65 2.02 42.17
CA VAL A 151 -58.99 1.39 43.45
C VAL A 151 -60.41 1.80 43.83
N ASP A 152 -61.29 0.83 44.04
CA ASP A 152 -62.69 1.08 44.40
C ASP A 152 -62.83 1.17 45.93
N ARG A 153 -62.87 2.39 46.47
CA ARG A 153 -63.01 2.65 47.92
C ARG A 153 -64.47 2.85 48.35
N ARG A 154 -65.46 2.53 47.50
CA ARG A 154 -66.88 2.64 47.85
C ARG A 154 -67.25 1.59 48.91
N PRO A 155 -68.09 1.93 49.91
CA PRO A 155 -68.43 1.03 51.00
C PRO A 155 -69.13 -0.24 50.47
N GLY A 156 -68.60 -1.41 50.83
CA GLY A 156 -69.13 -2.72 50.41
C GLY A 156 -68.48 -3.32 49.16
N ASN A 157 -67.62 -2.58 48.46
CA ASN A 157 -66.84 -3.09 47.34
C ASN A 157 -65.45 -3.56 47.79
N ARG A 158 -64.82 -4.42 46.98
CA ARG A 158 -63.42 -4.81 47.17
C ARG A 158 -62.50 -3.71 46.61
N LEU A 159 -61.43 -3.39 47.33
CA LEU A 159 -60.45 -2.39 46.92
C LEU A 159 -59.77 -2.75 45.59
N ALA A 160 -59.41 -4.02 45.43
CA ALA A 160 -58.74 -4.58 44.26
C ALA A 160 -59.09 -6.08 44.09
N PRO A 161 -58.77 -6.69 42.94
CA PRO A 161 -58.84 -8.15 42.73
C PRO A 161 -57.98 -8.95 43.73
N GLU A 162 -58.23 -10.26 43.84
CA GLU A 162 -57.48 -11.11 44.77
C GLU A 162 -56.02 -11.27 44.31
N GLY A 163 -55.08 -10.76 45.12
CA GLY A 163 -53.64 -10.81 44.82
C GLY A 163 -53.10 -9.63 44.01
N GLU A 164 -53.91 -8.62 43.72
CA GLU A 164 -53.52 -7.39 43.00
C GLU A 164 -53.77 -6.15 43.87
N ASP A 165 -53.02 -5.07 43.62
CA ASP A 165 -53.13 -3.81 44.37
C ASP A 165 -54.15 -2.82 43.77
N ALA A 166 -54.58 -3.04 42.51
CA ALA A 166 -55.55 -2.20 41.80
C ALA A 166 -56.31 -2.98 40.71
N TYR A 167 -57.43 -2.44 40.24
CA TYR A 167 -58.10 -2.91 39.03
C TYR A 167 -57.48 -2.27 37.78
N GLU A 168 -57.17 -3.08 36.78
CA GLU A 168 -56.62 -2.60 35.50
C GLU A 168 -57.72 -2.44 34.43
N ILE A 169 -57.67 -1.37 33.65
CA ILE A 169 -58.46 -1.21 32.43
C ILE A 169 -57.55 -0.86 31.26
N LEU A 170 -57.62 -1.65 30.19
CA LEU A 170 -56.90 -1.42 28.95
C LEU A 170 -57.82 -0.72 27.94
N THR A 171 -57.30 0.32 27.31
CA THR A 171 -57.98 0.94 26.16
C THR A 171 -57.86 0.06 24.92
N GLU A 172 -58.74 0.27 23.96
CA GLU A 172 -58.61 -0.38 22.66
C GLU A 172 -57.41 0.16 21.88
N ARG A 173 -56.86 -0.68 21.00
CA ARG A 173 -55.82 -0.30 20.05
C ARG A 173 -56.43 0.59 18.96
N LEU A 174 -55.91 1.81 18.78
CA LEU A 174 -56.38 2.72 17.74
C LEU A 174 -55.48 2.63 16.52
N GLU A 175 -55.99 2.06 15.42
CA GLU A 175 -55.27 1.97 14.16
C GLU A 175 -55.59 3.15 13.25
N PHE A 176 -54.58 3.73 12.62
CA PHE A 176 -54.72 4.86 11.70
C PHE A 176 -53.66 4.82 10.60
N ASN A 177 -53.93 5.45 9.47
CA ASN A 177 -52.99 5.51 8.34
C ASN A 177 -52.49 6.94 8.15
N VAL A 178 -51.17 7.12 8.14
CA VAL A 178 -50.53 8.40 7.89
C VAL A 178 -50.34 8.57 6.39
N GLU A 179 -51.02 9.55 5.81
CA GLU A 179 -50.91 9.88 4.39
C GLU A 179 -49.55 10.54 4.11
N SER A 180 -48.94 10.16 2.99
CA SER A 180 -47.69 10.77 2.55
C SER A 180 -48.00 11.95 1.63
N VAL A 181 -47.37 13.11 1.85
CA VAL A 181 -47.41 14.26 0.91
C VAL A 181 -46.45 14.01 -0.25
N VAL A 182 -46.55 12.84 -0.89
CA VAL A 182 -45.97 12.68 -2.23
C VAL A 182 -47.06 13.16 -3.17
N PRO A 183 -46.85 14.25 -3.94
CA PRO A 183 -47.83 14.68 -4.93
C PRO A 183 -48.21 13.49 -5.80
N THR A 184 -49.49 13.24 -6.02
CA THR A 184 -50.02 12.14 -6.83
C THR A 184 -49.67 12.25 -8.34
N GLY A 185 -48.72 13.12 -8.70
CA GLY A 185 -48.00 13.14 -9.99
C GLY A 185 -46.49 12.88 -9.86
N ALA A 186 -45.90 12.99 -8.67
CA ALA A 186 -44.45 12.86 -8.48
C ALA A 186 -43.97 11.40 -8.51
N ALA A 187 -44.84 10.42 -8.24
CA ALA A 187 -44.48 9.02 -8.46
C ALA A 187 -44.32 8.69 -9.96
N ASN A 188 -44.98 9.44 -10.85
CA ASN A 188 -44.82 9.33 -12.31
C ASN A 188 -43.76 10.29 -12.87
N GLU A 189 -43.44 11.37 -12.16
CA GLU A 189 -42.44 12.38 -12.58
C GLU A 189 -41.07 12.22 -11.90
N MET A 190 -40.91 11.29 -10.96
CA MET A 190 -39.61 10.82 -10.46
C MET A 190 -39.01 9.71 -11.33
N LYS A 191 -39.38 9.64 -12.61
CA LYS A 191 -38.34 9.39 -13.60
C LYS A 191 -37.77 10.75 -13.90
N ALA A 192 -36.63 11.08 -13.27
CA ALA A 192 -35.67 11.95 -13.95
C ALA A 192 -35.70 11.54 -15.42
N PRO A 193 -35.69 12.45 -16.41
CA PRO A 193 -35.55 12.02 -17.78
C PRO A 193 -34.24 11.24 -17.81
N LEU A 194 -34.36 9.91 -17.68
CA LEU A 194 -33.39 8.95 -18.09
C LEU A 194 -33.45 9.15 -19.59
N ARG A 195 -32.80 10.23 -20.04
CA ARG A 195 -32.21 10.31 -21.34
C ARG A 195 -31.55 8.95 -21.43
N GLU A 196 -32.13 8.06 -22.24
CA GLU A 196 -31.49 6.81 -22.56
C GLU A 196 -30.04 7.19 -22.76
N LEU A 197 -29.18 6.72 -21.86
CA LEU A 197 -27.77 7.01 -21.94
C LEU A 197 -27.42 6.45 -23.31
N ALA A 198 -27.29 7.34 -24.30
CA ALA A 198 -26.90 6.96 -25.65
C ALA A 198 -25.71 6.05 -25.41
N PRO A 199 -25.80 4.76 -25.83
CA PRO A 199 -24.94 3.70 -25.33
C PRO A 199 -23.56 4.28 -25.36
N LEU A 200 -22.97 4.54 -24.17
CA LEU A 200 -21.77 5.36 -24.03
C LEU A 200 -20.89 4.88 -25.15
N GLY A 201 -20.78 5.70 -26.19
CA GLY A 201 -20.09 5.25 -27.37
C GLY A 201 -18.76 4.88 -26.77
N VAL A 202 -18.39 3.60 -26.83
CA VAL A 202 -17.02 3.19 -26.68
C VAL A 202 -16.38 3.83 -27.90
N GLY A 203 -16.21 5.15 -27.81
CA GLY A 203 -15.63 6.00 -28.81
C GLY A 203 -14.34 5.28 -29.04
N LYS A 204 -14.21 4.76 -30.26
CA LYS A 204 -13.22 3.78 -30.70
C LYS A 204 -11.84 4.39 -30.51
N SER A 205 -11.44 4.56 -29.28
CA SER A 205 -10.23 5.25 -28.89
C SER A 205 -9.27 4.11 -28.65
N LYS A 206 -8.85 3.52 -29.77
CA LYS A 206 -7.68 2.63 -29.85
C LYS A 206 -6.46 3.27 -29.18
N LEU A 207 -6.49 4.58 -28.93
CA LEU A 207 -5.54 5.34 -28.13
C LEU A 207 -5.42 4.86 -26.69
N TRP A 208 -6.53 4.48 -26.02
CA TRP A 208 -6.45 3.96 -24.63
C TRP A 208 -5.81 2.58 -24.58
N ILE A 209 -6.12 1.72 -25.56
CA ILE A 209 -5.46 0.42 -25.72
C ILE A 209 -3.97 0.61 -26.06
N GLY A 210 -3.65 1.60 -26.89
CA GLY A 210 -2.27 2.01 -27.16
C GLY A 210 -1.54 2.50 -25.91
N LEU A 211 -2.18 3.33 -25.09
CA LEU A 211 -1.63 3.83 -23.82
C LEU A 211 -1.36 2.69 -22.83
N ILE A 212 -2.31 1.77 -22.68
CA ILE A 212 -2.15 0.60 -21.81
C ILE A 212 -1.03 -0.32 -22.34
N SER A 213 -0.96 -0.54 -23.66
CA SER A 213 0.11 -1.32 -24.28
C SER A 213 1.49 -0.70 -24.06
N VAL A 214 1.63 0.62 -24.22
CA VAL A 214 2.88 1.36 -23.96
C VAL A 214 3.25 1.30 -22.48
N LEU A 215 2.26 1.43 -21.58
CA LEU A 215 2.49 1.35 -20.14
C LEU A 215 3.02 -0.03 -19.73
N VAL A 216 2.39 -1.10 -20.23
CA VAL A 216 2.82 -2.49 -19.98
C VAL A 216 4.20 -2.74 -20.57
N LEU A 217 4.45 -2.29 -21.81
CA LEU A 217 5.76 -2.47 -22.46
C LEU A 217 6.86 -1.68 -21.76
N SER A 218 6.56 -0.49 -21.23
CA SER A 218 7.49 0.29 -20.45
C SER A 218 7.78 -0.37 -19.09
N LEU A 219 6.76 -0.89 -18.40
CA LEU A 219 6.92 -1.48 -17.08
C LEU A 219 7.73 -2.79 -17.12
N LEU A 220 7.55 -3.60 -18.17
CA LEU A 220 8.33 -4.84 -18.36
C LEU A 220 9.66 -4.62 -19.10
N GLY A 221 9.70 -3.72 -20.09
CA GLY A 221 10.87 -3.49 -20.94
C GLY A 221 11.95 -2.64 -20.28
N PHE A 222 11.57 -1.63 -19.49
CA PHE A 222 12.51 -0.71 -18.83
C PHE A 222 13.49 -1.40 -17.87
N PRO A 223 13.06 -2.26 -16.91
CA PRO A 223 14.00 -2.92 -16.01
C PRO A 223 14.93 -3.91 -16.75
N PHE A 224 14.43 -4.57 -17.80
CA PHE A 224 15.23 -5.50 -18.62
C PHE A 224 16.29 -4.75 -19.45
N ALA A 225 15.88 -3.68 -20.13
CA ALA A 225 16.77 -2.79 -20.87
C ALA A 225 17.82 -2.17 -19.94
N TRP A 226 17.42 -1.67 -18.76
CA TRP A 226 18.32 -1.09 -17.76
C TRP A 226 19.36 -2.10 -17.25
N LYS A 227 18.93 -3.35 -17.00
CA LYS A 227 19.83 -4.43 -16.56
C LYS A 227 20.85 -4.80 -17.64
N ILE A 228 20.42 -4.89 -18.90
CA ILE A 228 21.32 -5.12 -20.05
C ILE A 228 22.28 -3.95 -20.24
N TRP A 229 21.79 -2.72 -20.12
CA TRP A 229 22.62 -1.53 -20.29
C TRP A 229 23.68 -1.42 -19.20
N ARG A 230 23.34 -1.69 -17.92
CA ARG A 230 24.35 -1.80 -16.85
C ARG A 230 25.37 -2.90 -17.12
N LYS A 231 24.92 -4.09 -17.50
CA LYS A 231 25.83 -5.22 -17.78
C LYS A 231 26.78 -4.88 -18.93
N ASN A 232 26.28 -4.25 -19.99
CA ASN A 232 27.11 -3.86 -21.12
C ASN A 232 28.09 -2.74 -20.76
N ARG A 233 27.69 -1.76 -19.94
CA ARG A 233 28.60 -0.70 -19.46
C ARG A 233 29.74 -1.25 -18.58
N ILE A 234 29.49 -2.31 -17.81
CA ILE A 234 30.52 -3.01 -17.03
C ILE A 234 31.43 -3.83 -17.96
N LEU A 235 30.87 -4.53 -18.95
CA LEU A 235 31.66 -5.29 -19.93
C LEU A 235 32.51 -4.39 -20.83
N SER A 236 32.02 -3.21 -21.22
CA SER A 236 32.78 -2.23 -22.03
C SER A 236 33.96 -1.61 -21.27
N ARG A 237 34.00 -1.71 -19.94
CA ARG A 237 35.13 -1.26 -19.11
C ARG A 237 36.15 -2.35 -18.84
N ARG A 238 35.83 -3.61 -19.17
CA ARG A 238 36.79 -4.69 -19.01
C ARG A 238 37.74 -4.68 -20.19
N ARG A 239 38.93 -4.11 -20.01
CA ARG A 239 40.02 -4.24 -20.98
C ARG A 239 40.78 -5.52 -20.68
N SER A 240 41.21 -6.24 -21.72
CA SER A 240 42.09 -7.38 -21.49
C SER A 240 43.45 -6.91 -20.98
N ALA A 241 44.17 -7.77 -20.25
CA ALA A 241 45.57 -7.48 -19.86
C ALA A 241 46.42 -7.05 -21.08
N PHE A 242 46.16 -7.63 -22.25
CA PHE A 242 46.77 -7.23 -23.53
C PHE A 242 46.44 -5.79 -23.92
N ASP A 243 45.17 -5.38 -23.88
CA ASP A 243 44.75 -4.03 -24.29
C ASP A 243 45.40 -2.96 -23.39
N ILE A 244 45.51 -3.22 -22.09
CA ILE A 244 46.13 -2.31 -21.12
C ILE A 244 47.63 -2.18 -21.44
N ALA A 245 48.35 -3.30 -21.51
CA ALA A 245 49.79 -3.31 -21.79
C ALA A 245 50.13 -2.73 -23.16
N TYR A 246 49.37 -3.09 -24.20
CA TYR A 246 49.54 -2.56 -25.56
C TYR A 246 49.30 -1.05 -25.62
N SER A 247 48.29 -0.54 -24.91
CA SER A 247 48.02 0.91 -24.87
C SER A 247 49.16 1.69 -24.20
N ARG A 248 49.76 1.16 -23.13
CA ARG A 248 50.93 1.76 -22.45
C ARG A 248 52.17 1.68 -23.33
N LEU A 249 52.43 0.52 -23.94
CA LEU A 249 53.54 0.33 -24.88
C LEU A 249 53.44 1.25 -26.10
N ASN A 250 52.23 1.43 -26.64
CA ASN A 250 52.02 2.32 -27.78
C ASN A 250 52.24 3.79 -27.42
N LYS A 251 51.92 4.23 -26.20
CA LYS A 251 52.28 5.57 -25.72
C LYS A 251 53.79 5.74 -25.65
N LEU A 252 54.50 4.75 -25.11
CA LEU A 252 55.95 4.76 -25.03
C LEU A 252 56.61 4.76 -26.42
N ARG A 253 56.02 4.04 -27.39
CA ARG A 253 56.47 4.00 -28.79
C ARG A 253 56.23 5.30 -29.56
N LEU A 254 55.13 5.99 -29.29
CA LEU A 254 54.76 7.25 -29.96
C LEU A 254 55.45 8.47 -29.33
N GLY A 255 56.10 8.31 -28.18
CA GLY A 255 56.93 9.34 -27.57
C GLY A 255 58.21 9.62 -28.36
N PRO A 256 58.92 10.71 -28.03
CA PRO A 256 60.26 10.95 -28.59
C PRO A 256 61.22 9.82 -28.19
N ASN A 257 62.23 9.55 -29.04
CA ASN A 257 63.31 8.65 -28.65
C ASN A 257 64.02 9.22 -27.42
N PRO A 258 64.31 8.40 -26.39
CA PRO A 258 64.93 8.90 -25.17
C PRO A 258 66.33 9.44 -25.45
N GLU A 259 66.64 10.60 -24.88
CA GLU A 259 68.02 11.12 -24.80
C GLU A 259 68.85 10.30 -23.80
N ALA A 260 70.18 10.47 -23.80
CA ALA A 260 71.11 9.63 -23.03
C ALA A 260 70.81 9.57 -21.52
N ASP A 261 70.29 10.66 -20.95
CA ASP A 261 69.84 10.78 -19.56
C ASP A 261 68.44 10.20 -19.31
N GLU A 262 67.60 10.11 -20.35
CA GLU A 262 66.24 9.55 -20.28
C GLU A 262 66.17 8.04 -20.54
N VAL A 263 67.24 7.42 -21.07
CA VAL A 263 67.26 5.97 -21.40
C VAL A 263 66.94 5.11 -20.18
N SER A 264 67.41 5.48 -18.98
CA SER A 264 67.08 4.75 -17.76
C SER A 264 65.58 4.80 -17.44
N THR A 265 64.95 5.95 -17.60
CA THR A 265 63.51 6.11 -17.35
C THR A 265 62.71 5.29 -18.35
N PHE A 266 63.12 5.30 -19.63
CA PHE A 266 62.50 4.50 -20.68
C PHE A 266 62.54 2.99 -20.38
N PHE A 267 63.70 2.45 -19.96
CA PHE A 267 63.80 1.02 -19.61
C PHE A 267 63.04 0.67 -18.33
N VAL A 268 62.97 1.58 -17.36
CA VAL A 268 62.13 1.39 -16.17
C VAL A 268 60.68 1.26 -16.59
N GLU A 269 60.15 2.19 -17.39
CA GLU A 269 58.76 2.16 -17.86
C GLU A 269 58.47 0.94 -18.76
N LEU A 270 59.37 0.61 -19.69
CA LEU A 270 59.22 -0.55 -20.55
C LEU A 270 59.19 -1.86 -19.75
N SER A 271 60.09 -2.00 -18.76
CA SER A 271 60.12 -3.17 -17.89
C SER A 271 58.90 -3.25 -16.97
N ASP A 272 58.38 -2.11 -16.52
CA ASP A 272 57.18 -2.02 -15.70
C ASP A 272 55.92 -2.49 -16.46
N ILE A 273 55.79 -2.09 -17.74
CA ILE A 273 54.71 -2.54 -18.62
C ILE A 273 54.73 -4.06 -18.78
N VAL A 274 55.90 -4.65 -19.03
CA VAL A 274 56.05 -6.10 -19.20
C VAL A 274 55.78 -6.85 -17.90
N ARG A 275 56.28 -6.36 -16.75
CA ARG A 275 56.04 -6.99 -15.43
C ARG A 275 54.56 -6.96 -15.05
N HIS A 276 53.87 -5.84 -15.21
CA HIS A 276 52.43 -5.76 -14.94
C HIS A 276 51.63 -6.64 -15.90
N TYR A 277 52.00 -6.72 -17.19
CA TYR A 277 51.36 -7.63 -18.12
C TYR A 277 51.46 -9.10 -17.69
N LEU A 278 52.62 -9.50 -17.17
CA LEU A 278 52.86 -10.86 -16.68
C LEU A 278 52.04 -11.18 -15.43
N GLU A 279 51.88 -10.21 -14.53
CA GLU A 279 51.01 -10.34 -13.37
C GLU A 279 49.55 -10.43 -13.78
N ASP A 280 49.09 -9.45 -14.56
CA ASP A 280 47.71 -9.34 -15.02
C ASP A 280 47.25 -10.57 -15.82
N ARG A 281 48.17 -11.22 -16.54
CA ARG A 281 47.82 -12.32 -17.45
C ARG A 281 48.17 -13.71 -16.94
N PHE A 282 49.38 -13.89 -16.40
CA PHE A 282 49.88 -15.18 -15.96
C PHE A 282 49.85 -15.31 -14.43
N ASN A 283 49.34 -14.30 -13.72
CA ASN A 283 49.31 -14.25 -12.26
C ASN A 283 50.71 -14.45 -11.63
N LEU A 284 51.74 -14.01 -12.34
CA LEU A 284 53.12 -14.00 -11.90
C LEU A 284 53.40 -12.60 -11.33
N HIS A 285 53.48 -12.47 -10.00
CA HIS A 285 53.62 -11.20 -9.25
C HIS A 285 54.96 -10.46 -9.53
N ALA A 286 55.26 -10.22 -10.81
CA ALA A 286 56.53 -9.75 -11.32
C ALA A 286 56.92 -8.34 -10.83
N PRO A 287 55.99 -7.40 -10.58
CA PRO A 287 56.34 -6.10 -9.99
C PRO A 287 56.81 -6.16 -8.53
N GLU A 288 56.45 -7.22 -7.79
CA GLU A 288 56.77 -7.39 -6.36
C GLU A 288 58.05 -8.20 -6.13
N LEU A 289 58.45 -9.00 -7.11
CA LEU A 289 59.64 -9.85 -7.06
C LEU A 289 60.88 -9.13 -7.60
N THR A 290 62.05 -9.49 -7.06
CA THR A 290 63.32 -9.13 -7.71
C THR A 290 63.46 -9.85 -9.05
N THR A 291 64.35 -9.38 -9.93
CA THR A 291 64.52 -9.98 -11.26
C THR A 291 64.95 -11.44 -11.18
N GLU A 292 65.84 -11.78 -10.26
CA GLU A 292 66.31 -13.14 -10.02
C GLU A 292 65.17 -14.05 -9.53
N GLU A 293 64.42 -13.62 -8.52
CA GLU A 293 63.27 -14.37 -7.98
C GLU A 293 62.18 -14.56 -9.05
N PHE A 294 61.88 -13.51 -9.82
CA PHE A 294 60.91 -13.60 -10.90
C PHE A 294 61.35 -14.62 -11.97
N LEU A 295 62.62 -14.64 -12.35
CA LEU A 295 63.12 -15.58 -13.37
C LEU A 295 63.05 -17.04 -12.90
N GLU A 296 63.27 -17.31 -11.61
CA GLU A 296 63.06 -18.65 -11.03
C GLU A 296 61.59 -19.07 -11.10
N VAL A 297 60.67 -18.18 -10.72
CA VAL A 297 59.22 -18.42 -10.81
C VAL A 297 58.79 -18.62 -12.26
N ALA A 298 59.22 -17.74 -13.17
CA ALA A 298 58.89 -17.81 -14.59
C ALA A 298 59.45 -19.08 -15.26
N ALA A 299 60.61 -19.58 -14.82
CA ALA A 299 61.19 -20.83 -15.33
C ALA A 299 60.29 -22.04 -15.05
N THR A 300 59.57 -22.04 -13.93
CA THR A 300 58.66 -23.13 -13.54
C THR A 300 57.23 -23.02 -14.10
N SER A 301 56.86 -21.85 -14.65
CA SER A 301 55.52 -21.64 -15.22
C SER A 301 55.24 -22.53 -16.44
N PRO A 302 54.10 -23.25 -16.48
CA PRO A 302 53.69 -24.04 -17.64
C PRO A 302 53.13 -23.19 -18.79
N ASP A 303 52.72 -21.96 -18.51
CA ASP A 303 52.05 -21.07 -19.48
C ASP A 303 53.04 -20.28 -20.36
N LEU A 304 54.33 -20.39 -20.06
CA LEU A 304 55.42 -19.76 -20.81
C LEU A 304 56.22 -20.80 -21.61
N THR A 305 56.40 -20.56 -22.90
CA THR A 305 57.26 -21.38 -23.75
C THR A 305 58.74 -21.14 -23.42
N LEU A 306 59.63 -22.03 -23.87
CA LEU A 306 61.08 -21.86 -23.70
C LEU A 306 61.59 -20.56 -24.34
N GLU A 307 61.01 -20.16 -25.48
CA GLU A 307 61.33 -18.91 -26.17
C GLU A 307 60.93 -17.69 -25.33
N HIS A 308 59.74 -17.71 -24.73
CA HIS A 308 59.28 -16.64 -23.82
C HIS A 308 60.20 -16.51 -22.60
N LYS A 309 60.60 -17.63 -22.00
CA LYS A 309 61.49 -17.65 -20.82
C LYS A 309 62.85 -17.06 -21.16
N SER A 310 63.41 -17.46 -22.31
CA SER A 310 64.70 -16.94 -22.80
C SER A 310 64.65 -15.44 -23.10
N PHE A 311 63.55 -14.97 -23.71
CA PHE A 311 63.32 -13.55 -23.94
C PHE A 311 63.25 -12.77 -22.61
N LEU A 312 62.45 -13.22 -21.65
CA LEU A 312 62.29 -12.54 -20.36
C LEU A 312 63.61 -12.43 -19.59
N GLN A 313 64.42 -13.50 -19.61
CA GLN A 313 65.74 -13.50 -19.01
C GLN A 313 66.65 -12.44 -19.61
N GLU A 314 66.74 -12.39 -20.94
CA GLU A 314 67.61 -11.43 -21.63
C GLU A 314 67.11 -9.98 -21.44
N PHE A 315 65.80 -9.78 -21.61
CA PHE A 315 65.16 -8.48 -21.52
C PHE A 315 65.26 -7.85 -20.11
N LEU A 316 64.96 -8.61 -19.05
CA LEU A 316 64.99 -8.08 -17.70
C LEU A 316 66.43 -7.83 -17.22
N ARG A 317 67.39 -8.68 -17.60
CA ARG A 317 68.82 -8.43 -17.33
C ARG A 317 69.32 -7.17 -18.02
N GLN A 318 68.92 -6.94 -19.27
CA GLN A 318 69.23 -5.71 -19.99
C GLN A 318 68.63 -4.49 -19.27
N ALA A 319 67.36 -4.56 -18.87
CA ALA A 319 66.70 -3.47 -18.14
C ALA A 319 67.40 -3.15 -16.81
N ASP A 320 67.84 -4.17 -16.06
CA ASP A 320 68.56 -3.99 -14.79
C ASP A 320 69.97 -3.41 -14.99
N GLN A 321 70.68 -3.78 -16.05
CA GLN A 321 71.95 -3.15 -16.41
C GLN A 321 71.79 -1.66 -16.70
N VAL A 322 70.74 -1.27 -17.40
CA VAL A 322 70.45 0.15 -17.67
C VAL A 322 70.08 0.88 -16.35
N LYS A 323 69.21 0.27 -15.55
CA LYS A 323 68.69 0.86 -14.29
C LYS A 323 69.75 1.00 -13.20
N PHE A 324 70.61 -0.01 -13.01
CA PHE A 324 71.53 -0.08 -11.88
C PHE A 324 73.00 0.11 -12.27
N ALA A 325 73.41 -0.40 -13.44
CA ALA A 325 74.79 -0.29 -13.90
C ALA A 325 75.06 0.94 -14.77
N LYS A 326 74.04 1.82 -14.96
CA LYS A 326 74.11 3.02 -15.82
C LYS A 326 74.62 2.73 -17.23
N TYR A 327 74.32 1.53 -17.73
CA TYR A 327 74.64 1.15 -19.09
C TYR A 327 73.79 1.97 -20.06
N ILE A 328 74.42 2.58 -21.07
CA ILE A 328 73.73 3.39 -22.09
C ILE A 328 73.68 2.55 -23.37
N PRO A 329 72.57 1.83 -23.65
CA PRO A 329 72.40 1.10 -24.89
C PRO A 329 72.33 2.07 -26.08
N ASP A 330 72.81 1.59 -27.22
CA ASP A 330 72.68 2.31 -28.48
C ASP A 330 71.21 2.31 -28.97
N THR A 331 70.92 3.23 -29.90
CA THR A 331 69.56 3.40 -30.42
C THR A 331 69.01 2.13 -31.10
N GLU A 332 69.85 1.27 -31.68
CA GLU A 332 69.39 0.01 -32.26
C GLU A 332 68.92 -0.95 -31.15
N SER A 333 69.69 -1.06 -30.06
CA SER A 333 69.33 -1.87 -28.89
C SER A 333 68.04 -1.39 -28.22
N ILE A 334 67.82 -0.07 -28.10
CA ILE A 334 66.59 0.51 -27.55
C ILE A 334 65.38 0.09 -28.41
N ASN A 335 65.49 0.28 -29.73
CA ASN A 335 64.43 -0.11 -30.66
C ASN A 335 64.22 -1.63 -30.73
N LYS A 336 65.27 -2.42 -30.53
CA LYS A 336 65.19 -3.88 -30.45
C LYS A 336 64.45 -4.31 -29.18
N ALA A 337 64.77 -3.72 -28.02
CA ALA A 337 64.09 -4.02 -26.77
C ALA A 337 62.59 -3.71 -26.86
N LEU A 338 62.22 -2.55 -27.40
CA LEU A 338 60.83 -2.16 -27.60
C LEU A 338 60.09 -3.11 -28.56
N ARG A 339 60.71 -3.47 -29.70
CA ARG A 339 60.13 -4.43 -30.66
C ARG A 339 59.95 -5.82 -30.05
N SER A 340 60.95 -6.32 -29.33
CA SER A 340 60.89 -7.63 -28.70
C SER A 340 59.82 -7.69 -27.61
N ALA A 341 59.69 -6.64 -26.79
CA ALA A 341 58.61 -6.53 -25.80
C ALA A 341 57.23 -6.48 -26.47
N THR A 342 57.09 -5.75 -27.58
CA THR A 342 55.84 -5.71 -28.37
C THR A 342 55.48 -7.10 -28.89
N ASN A 343 56.45 -7.77 -29.52
CA ASN A 343 56.26 -9.10 -30.09
C ASN A 343 55.88 -10.11 -29.00
N PHE A 344 56.51 -10.05 -27.84
CA PHE A 344 56.17 -10.91 -26.70
C PHE A 344 54.70 -10.71 -26.26
N ILE A 345 54.25 -9.47 -26.07
CA ILE A 345 52.87 -9.17 -25.69
C ILE A 345 51.87 -9.62 -26.78
N GLU A 346 52.22 -9.45 -28.06
CA GLU A 346 51.38 -9.85 -29.19
C GLU A 346 51.30 -11.35 -29.42
N GLN A 347 52.42 -12.07 -29.33
CA GLN A 347 52.46 -13.53 -29.44
C GLN A 347 51.67 -14.18 -28.32
N THR A 348 51.69 -13.55 -27.16
CA THR A 348 51.08 -14.15 -26.00
C THR A 348 49.59 -13.77 -25.89
N LYS A 349 49.05 -12.70 -26.49
CA LYS A 349 47.64 -12.19 -26.37
C LYS A 349 46.43 -13.13 -26.22
N GLN A 350 46.46 -14.41 -26.60
CA GLN A 350 45.30 -15.31 -26.54
C GLN A 350 44.82 -15.56 -25.09
N ASP A 351 43.49 -15.57 -24.90
CA ASP A 351 42.78 -15.80 -23.62
C ASP A 351 43.22 -14.94 -22.43
N ALA A 352 43.64 -13.69 -22.68
CA ALA A 352 43.97 -12.75 -21.61
C ALA A 352 42.74 -12.43 -20.73
N PRO A 353 42.86 -12.47 -19.39
CA PRO A 353 41.77 -12.16 -18.49
C PRO A 353 41.32 -10.70 -18.66
N LEU A 354 40.02 -10.49 -18.48
CA LEU A 354 39.34 -9.21 -18.59
C LEU A 354 39.40 -8.47 -17.24
N LEU A 355 40.13 -7.36 -17.17
CA LEU A 355 40.41 -6.59 -15.94
C LEU A 355 39.61 -5.28 -15.89
N ASP A 356 39.27 -4.81 -14.69
CA ASP A 356 38.59 -3.53 -14.48
C ASP A 356 39.61 -2.38 -14.44
N GLU A 357 39.47 -1.39 -15.32
CA GLU A 357 40.36 -0.22 -15.40
C GLU A 357 40.44 0.60 -14.08
N SER A 358 39.44 0.47 -13.20
CA SER A 358 39.43 1.18 -11.91
C SER A 358 40.51 0.68 -10.95
N SER A 359 40.88 -0.61 -10.98
CA SER A 359 41.90 -1.15 -10.07
C SER A 359 43.33 -0.90 -10.55
N ALA A 360 43.55 -0.89 -11.87
CA ALA A 360 44.88 -0.69 -12.48
C ALA A 360 45.39 0.76 -12.40
N SER A 361 44.52 1.74 -12.16
CA SER A 361 44.88 3.15 -11.98
C SER A 361 45.14 3.52 -10.51
N GLU A 362 44.61 2.74 -9.57
CA GLU A 362 44.76 2.98 -8.14
C GLU A 362 46.13 2.51 -7.60
N SER A 363 46.68 1.41 -8.15
CA SER A 363 48.03 0.92 -7.80
C SER A 363 49.16 1.88 -8.21
N LEU A 364 49.00 2.62 -9.30
CA LEU A 364 49.99 3.60 -9.76
C LEU A 364 49.94 4.94 -9.00
N ASN A 365 48.76 5.35 -8.51
CA ASN A 365 48.58 6.64 -7.85
C ASN A 365 49.11 6.68 -6.40
N ILE A 366 49.20 5.51 -5.74
CA ILE A 366 49.77 5.43 -4.38
C ILE A 366 51.29 5.65 -4.38
N ARG A 367 52.00 5.31 -5.46
CA ARG A 367 53.47 5.47 -5.56
C ARG A 367 53.92 6.91 -5.82
N GLY A 368 53.07 7.76 -6.40
CA GLY A 368 53.41 9.17 -6.72
C GLY A 368 53.30 10.16 -5.56
N LYS A 369 52.68 9.79 -4.43
CA LYS A 369 52.40 10.72 -3.30
C LYS A 369 53.28 10.55 -2.06
N SER A 370 54.08 9.50 -1.94
CA SER A 370 54.85 9.21 -0.72
C SER A 370 56.26 9.85 -0.66
N GLY A 371 56.45 11.00 -1.32
CA GLY A 371 57.79 11.54 -1.55
C GLY A 371 57.97 13.04 -1.34
N LEU A 372 57.23 13.72 -0.46
CA LEU A 372 57.70 15.00 0.13
C LEU A 372 56.83 15.47 1.30
N LYS A 373 57.25 15.17 2.55
CA LYS A 373 56.99 16.05 3.69
C LYS A 373 57.98 15.76 4.82
N SER A 374 59.07 16.50 4.79
CA SER A 374 59.94 16.73 5.94
C SER A 374 59.20 17.65 6.92
N THR A 375 59.03 17.21 8.16
CA THR A 375 58.60 18.08 9.26
C THR A 375 59.51 17.82 10.47
N LEU A 376 60.37 18.80 10.74
CA LEU A 376 61.08 19.02 11.99
C LEU A 376 60.08 19.19 13.15
N ASN A 377 60.30 18.50 14.27
CA ASN A 377 59.61 18.74 15.54
C ASN A 377 60.55 19.46 16.52
N PRO A 378 60.09 20.49 17.27
CA PRO A 378 60.76 20.97 18.47
C PRO A 378 60.20 20.29 19.73
N VAL A 379 61.08 20.13 20.71
CA VAL A 379 60.83 19.62 22.07
C VAL A 379 60.46 20.80 22.98
N SER A 380 59.37 20.70 23.73
CA SER A 380 59.26 21.18 25.12
C SER A 380 57.89 20.81 25.71
N GLY A 381 57.88 20.31 26.94
CA GLY A 381 56.70 19.97 27.72
C GLY A 381 57.10 19.72 29.16
N GLU A 382 57.13 20.79 29.94
CA GLU A 382 57.35 20.83 31.39
C GLU A 382 55.97 20.93 32.05
N GLU A 383 55.60 19.99 32.94
CA GLU A 383 54.56 20.28 33.93
C GLU A 383 54.77 19.48 35.23
N THR A 384 54.70 20.26 36.30
CA THR A 384 55.04 19.97 37.69
C THR A 384 53.83 19.40 38.43
N ILE A 385 54.00 18.37 39.26
CA ILE A 385 53.07 18.06 40.37
C ILE A 385 53.85 17.88 41.68
N VAL A 386 53.39 18.60 42.70
CA VAL A 386 53.92 18.69 44.06
C VAL A 386 53.05 17.90 45.06
N SER A 387 53.71 17.51 46.16
CA SER A 387 53.18 17.15 47.50
C SER A 387 52.98 15.64 47.73
N LYS A 388 53.33 15.03 48.88
CA LYS A 388 53.59 15.52 50.24
C LYS A 388 54.09 14.35 51.11
N GLY A 389 55.09 14.59 51.97
CA GLY A 389 55.33 13.97 53.30
C GLY A 389 55.45 12.43 53.40
N GLU A 390 56.15 11.79 54.34
CA GLU A 390 56.71 12.16 55.64
C GLU A 390 57.54 10.94 56.11
N LYS A 391 58.66 11.18 56.84
CA LYS A 391 59.41 10.31 57.81
C LYS A 391 59.59 8.81 57.50
N GLY A 392 60.79 8.22 57.56
CA GLY A 392 61.86 8.37 58.55
C GLY A 392 62.18 6.98 59.17
N MET A 393 63.42 6.77 59.64
CA MET A 393 63.99 5.56 60.29
C MET A 393 64.25 4.35 59.37
N GLY A 394 65.41 3.70 59.34
CA GLY A 394 66.63 3.74 60.15
C GLY A 394 67.25 2.32 60.20
N TYR A 395 68.58 2.24 60.32
CA TYR A 395 69.45 1.06 60.59
C TYR A 395 69.59 0.04 59.45
N ASP A 396 70.77 -0.47 59.06
CA ASP A 396 72.15 -0.46 59.60
C ASP A 396 73.19 -0.29 58.48
#